data_AF-A0A356UC29-F1
#
_entry.id   AF-A0A356UC29-F1
#
_cell.length_a   1.000
_cell.length_b   1.000
_cell.length_c   1.000
_cell.angle_alpha   90.00
_cell.angle_beta   90.00
_cell.angle_gamma   90.00
#
_symmetry.space_group_name_H-M   'P 1'
#
loop_
_entity.id
_entity.type
_entity.pdbx_description
1 polymer ?
#
loop_
_entity_poly.entity_id
_entity_poly.type
_entity_poly.pdbx_seq_one_letter_code
_entity_poly.pdbx_strand_id
1 'polypeptide(L)'
;ARNFGLAFQITDDMLDINGDEEVIGKPAGSDAKNAKTTYPGLFGLKRSRQLAEDCVKACIGSLQEFGPEADFLRQLAYYTLERQN
;
A
#
# COMPACT_ATOMS: atom_id res chain seq x y z
N ALA A 1 -7.11 4.74 -12.81
CA ALA A 1 -7.63 3.83 -11.78
C ALA A 1 -6.64 2.74 -11.33
N ARG A 2 -5.99 1.98 -12.25
CA ARG A 2 -5.10 0.86 -11.89
C ARG A 2 -4.05 1.20 -10.82
N ASN A 3 -3.30 2.29 -10.98
CA ASN A 3 -2.22 2.63 -10.05
C ASN A 3 -2.73 3.06 -8.66
N PHE A 4 -3.92 3.67 -8.59
CA PHE A 4 -4.57 3.95 -7.31
C PHE A 4 -4.87 2.66 -6.55
N GLY A 5 -5.50 1.68 -7.21
CA GLY A 5 -5.82 0.39 -6.60
C GLY A 5 -4.57 -0.40 -6.17
N LEU A 6 -3.50 -0.34 -6.95
CA LEU A 6 -2.23 -0.96 -6.58
C LEU A 6 -1.58 -0.28 -5.37
N ALA A 7 -1.52 1.05 -5.34
CA ALA A 7 -1.01 1.77 -4.18
C ALA A 7 -1.81 1.42 -2.92
N PHE A 8 -3.14 1.39 -3.02
CA PHE A 8 -4.01 1.00 -1.91
C PHE A 8 -3.70 -0.43 -1.41
N GLN A 9 -3.66 -1.43 -2.30
CA GLN A 9 -3.39 -2.82 -1.90
C GLN A 9 -2.01 -3.00 -1.28
N ILE A 10 -0.98 -2.36 -1.83
CA ILE A 10 0.39 -2.47 -1.30
C ILE A 10 0.45 -1.86 0.10
N THR A 11 -0.20 -0.73 0.33
CA THR A 11 -0.26 -0.13 1.67
C THR A 11 -1.07 -0.98 2.64
N ASP A 12 -2.21 -1.55 2.21
CA ASP A 12 -3.03 -2.46 3.01
C ASP A 12 -2.22 -3.68 3.49
N ASP A 13 -1.50 -4.33 2.57
CA ASP A 13 -0.60 -5.44 2.87
C ASP A 13 0.52 -5.07 3.86
N MET A 14 0.99 -3.81 3.85
CA MET A 14 1.99 -3.30 4.81
C MET A 14 1.39 -3.05 6.20
N LEU A 15 0.14 -2.60 6.28
CA LEU A 15 -0.57 -2.39 7.54
C LEU A 15 -0.90 -3.72 8.22
N ASP A 16 -1.33 -4.72 7.44
CA ASP A 16 -1.67 -6.06 7.94
C ASP A 16 -0.46 -6.73 8.62
N ILE A 17 0.74 -6.61 8.06
CA ILE A 17 1.97 -7.20 8.64
C ILE A 17 2.37 -6.53 9.95
N ASN A 18 2.29 -5.19 10.02
CA ASN A 18 2.63 -4.47 11.26
C ASN A 18 1.61 -4.78 12.38
N GLY A 19 0.33 -4.91 12.03
CA GLY A 19 -0.72 -5.29 12.97
C GLY A 19 -0.57 -6.72 13.51
N ASP A 20 -0.18 -7.68 12.66
CA ASP A 20 0.09 -9.05 13.10
C ASP A 20 1.33 -9.13 14.03
N GLU A 21 2.38 -8.35 13.78
CA GLU A 21 3.56 -8.29 14.67
C GLU A 21 3.23 -7.69 16.05
N GLU A 22 2.36 -6.69 16.14
CA GLU A 22 1.93 -6.11 17.43
C GLU A 22 0.89 -6.96 18.18
N VAL A 23 0.03 -7.68 17.47
CA VAL A 23 -1.04 -8.51 18.06
C VAL A 23 -0.52 -9.89 18.52
N ILE A 24 0.55 -10.41 17.90
CA ILE A 24 1.03 -11.77 18.17
C ILE A 24 2.15 -11.77 19.23
N GLY A 25 1.75 -11.83 20.50
CA GLY A 25 2.60 -12.22 21.63
C GLY A 25 2.95 -13.71 21.67
N LYS A 26 3.18 -14.37 20.53
CA LYS A 26 3.57 -15.79 20.43
C LYS A 26 4.68 -15.99 19.39
N PRO A 27 5.59 -16.94 19.59
CA PRO A 27 6.70 -17.15 18.69
C PRO A 27 6.17 -17.52 17.30
N ALA A 28 6.72 -16.87 16.27
CA ALA A 28 6.46 -17.14 14.87
C ALA A 28 6.50 -18.65 14.59
N GLY A 29 5.36 -19.23 14.23
CA GLY A 29 5.30 -20.67 13.98
C GLY A 29 3.93 -21.35 14.04
N SER A 30 2.82 -20.67 14.36
CA SER A 30 1.50 -21.31 14.22
C SER A 30 0.87 -21.00 12.88
N ASP A 31 0.88 -22.04 12.07
CA ASP A 31 -0.02 -22.31 10.96
C ASP A 31 0.37 -21.73 9.60
N ALA A 32 0.58 -22.67 8.69
CA ALA A 32 0.53 -22.55 7.24
C ALA A 32 -0.84 -22.04 6.70
N LYS A 33 -1.45 -21.02 7.33
CA LYS A 33 -2.78 -20.48 7.02
C LYS A 33 -2.77 -19.27 6.09
N ASN A 34 -1.65 -18.56 5.96
CA ASN A 34 -1.53 -17.41 5.06
C ASN A 34 -0.71 -17.79 3.81
N ALA A 35 -1.29 -18.61 2.92
CA ALA A 35 -0.80 -18.74 1.54
C ALA A 35 -1.08 -17.49 0.68
N LYS A 36 -1.39 -16.35 1.33
CA LYS A 36 -1.65 -15.08 0.67
C LYS A 36 -0.31 -14.40 0.45
N THR A 37 0.14 -14.42 -0.79
CA THR A 37 1.35 -13.72 -1.21
C THR A 37 1.12 -12.22 -1.10
N THR A 38 1.65 -11.59 -0.05
CA THR A 38 1.59 -10.13 0.16
C THR A 38 2.81 -9.44 -0.43
N TYR A 39 2.69 -8.14 -0.72
CA TYR A 39 3.81 -7.36 -1.23
C TYR A 39 5.02 -7.39 -0.28
N PRO A 40 4.90 -7.10 1.03
CA PRO A 40 6.06 -7.15 1.92
C PRO A 40 6.58 -8.57 2.12
N GLY A 41 5.74 -9.61 2.04
CA GLY A 41 6.18 -11.00 2.05
C GLY A 41 7.07 -11.37 0.84
N LEU A 42 6.83 -10.75 -0.33
CA LEU A 42 7.63 -10.97 -1.53
C LEU A 42 8.86 -10.08 -1.65
N PHE A 43 8.71 -8.79 -1.32
CA PHE A 43 9.69 -7.76 -1.65
C PHE A 43 10.33 -7.11 -0.42
N GLY A 44 9.80 -7.36 0.77
CA GLY A 44 10.15 -6.66 2.00
C GLY A 44 9.50 -5.28 2.10
N LEU A 45 9.32 -4.79 3.34
CA LEU A 45 8.63 -3.53 3.64
C LEU A 45 9.19 -2.33 2.86
N LYS A 46 10.52 -2.18 2.83
CA LYS A 46 11.16 -1.03 2.14
C LYS A 46 10.83 -1.01 0.65
N ARG A 47 10.89 -2.16 -0.03
CA ARG A 47 10.62 -2.22 -1.47
C ARG A 47 9.13 -2.08 -1.76
N SER A 48 8.26 -2.67 -0.93
CA SER A 48 6.81 -2.48 -1.02
C SER A 48 6.41 -1.02 -0.91
N ARG A 49 6.95 -0.29 0.08
CA ARG A 49 6.72 1.16 0.20
C ARG A 49 7.08 1.91 -1.07
N GLN A 50 8.24 1.60 -1.65
CA GLN A 50 8.68 2.25 -2.88
C GLN A 50 7.78 1.91 -4.08
N LEU A 51 7.26 0.69 -4.18
CA LEU A 51 6.29 0.30 -5.21
C LEU A 51 4.96 1.07 -5.06
N ALA A 52 4.49 1.27 -3.83
CA ALA A 52 3.29 2.08 -3.56
C ALA A 52 3.51 3.55 -3.97
N GLU A 53 4.66 4.13 -3.61
CA GLU A 53 5.05 5.50 -4.00
C GLU A 53 5.11 5.68 -5.53
N ASP A 54 5.68 4.71 -6.24
CA ASP A 54 5.75 4.72 -7.71
C ASP A 54 4.35 4.62 -8.34
N CYS A 55 3.45 3.83 -7.75
CA CYS A 55 2.04 3.78 -8.16
C CYS A 55 1.34 5.13 -7.94
N VAL A 56 1.54 5.79 -6.80
CA VAL A 56 0.96 7.13 -6.55
C VAL A 56 1.49 8.16 -7.55
N LYS A 57 2.80 8.19 -7.81
CA LYS A 57 3.38 9.09 -8.83
C LYS A 57 2.76 8.85 -10.19
N ALA A 58 2.60 7.60 -10.61
CA ALA A 58 1.96 7.25 -11.88
C ALA A 58 0.46 7.62 -11.90
N CYS A 59 -0.23 7.49 -10.78
CA CYS A 59 -1.62 7.93 -10.64
C CYS A 59 -1.74 9.44 -10.82
N ILE A 60 -0.90 10.22 -10.15
CA ILE A 60 -0.88 11.68 -10.24
C ILE A 60 -0.48 12.15 -11.65
N GLY A 61 0.50 11.48 -12.26
CA GLY A 61 0.88 11.74 -13.65
C GLY A 61 -0.29 11.61 -14.61
N SER A 62 -1.16 10.60 -14.41
CA SER A 62 -2.37 10.43 -15.22
C SER A 62 -3.43 11.52 -15.02
N LEU A 63 -3.29 12.37 -14.00
CA LEU A 63 -4.20 13.47 -13.70
C LEU A 63 -3.69 14.84 -14.19
N GLN A 64 -2.53 14.91 -14.86
CA GLN A 64 -1.91 16.20 -15.22
C GLN A 64 -2.79 17.08 -16.12
N GLU A 65 -3.57 16.49 -17.04
CA GLU A 65 -4.38 17.23 -18.01
C GLU A 65 -5.66 17.85 -17.41
N PHE A 66 -6.03 17.49 -16.18
CA PHE A 66 -7.32 17.87 -15.57
C PHE A 66 -7.25 19.12 -14.67
N GLY A 67 -6.13 19.84 -14.66
CA GLY A 67 -6.02 21.09 -13.90
C GLY A 67 -6.26 20.93 -12.38
N PRO A 68 -6.56 22.03 -11.66
CA PRO A 68 -6.86 22.03 -10.22
C PRO A 68 -8.10 21.21 -9.84
N GLU A 69 -9.03 20.98 -10.77
CA GLU A 69 -10.27 20.22 -10.54
C GLU A 69 -9.97 18.77 -10.10
N ALA A 70 -8.83 18.22 -10.51
CA ALA A 70 -8.37 16.91 -10.09
C ALA A 70 -7.57 16.90 -8.77
N ASP A 71 -7.42 18.02 -8.07
CA ASP A 71 -6.65 18.09 -6.82
C ASP A 71 -7.19 17.16 -5.75
N PHE A 72 -8.52 17.02 -5.66
CA PHE A 72 -9.15 16.05 -4.75
C PHE A 72 -8.66 14.61 -5.04
N LEU A 73 -8.56 14.23 -6.32
CA LEU A 73 -8.09 12.90 -6.72
C LEU A 73 -6.58 12.72 -6.46
N ARG A 74 -5.77 13.78 -6.63
CA ARG A 74 -4.34 13.75 -6.29
C ARG A 74 -4.14 13.59 -4.78
N GLN A 75 -4.91 14.33 -3.98
CA GLN A 75 -4.90 14.21 -2.52
C GLN A 75 -5.33 12.82 -2.07
N LEU A 76 -6.39 12.27 -2.68
CA LEU A 76 -6.83 10.90 -2.41
C LEU A 76 -5.74 9.88 -2.74
N ALA A 77 -5.00 10.06 -3.85
CA ALA A 77 -3.88 9.19 -4.19
C ALA A 77 -2.75 9.27 -3.16
N TYR A 78 -2.36 10.46 -2.71
CA TYR A 78 -1.37 10.62 -1.65
C TYR A 78 -1.81 10.00 -0.32
N TYR A 79 -3.09 10.15 0.02
CA TYR A 79 -3.65 9.58 1.24
C TYR A 79 -3.46 8.05 1.32
N THR A 80 -3.41 7.35 0.18
CA THR A 80 -3.17 5.89 0.18
C THR A 80 -1.81 5.47 0.77
N LEU A 81 -0.83 6.38 0.87
CA LEU A 81 0.48 6.08 1.49
C LEU A 81 0.53 6.39 2.99
N GLU A 82 -0.31 7.32 3.44
CA GLU A 82 -0.28 7.87 4.80
C GLU A 82 -1.35 7.24 5.71
N ARG A 83 -2.26 6.44 5.14
CA ARG A 83 -3.31 5.77 5.92
C ARG A 83 -2.71 4.90 7.02
N GLN A 84 -3.30 4.96 8.21
CA GLN A 84 -2.88 4.21 9.39
C GLN A 84 -3.87 3.09 9.76
N ASN A 85 -4.95 2.96 9.00
CA ASN A 85 -6.03 2.00 9.17
C ASN A 85 -6.76 1.76 7.85
#